data_AF-A0A432ZVP4-F1
#
_entry.id   AF-A0A432ZVP4-F1
#
_cell.length_a   1.000
_cell.length_b   1.000
_cell.length_c   1.000
_cell.angle_alpha   90.00
_cell.angle_beta   90.00
_cell.angle_gamma   90.00
#
_symmetry.space_group_name_H-M   'P 1'
#
loop_
_entity.id
_entity.type
_entity.pdbx_description
1 polymer ?
#
loop_
_entity_poly.entity_id
_entity_poly.type
_entity_poly.pdbx_seq_one_letter_code
_entity_poly.pdbx_strand_id
1 'polypeptide(L)'
;DKIFKSMDTYDINEDTKILILSDGEKQIKKIYKAVKAKYKNNTVSYSLDRFHLISIFKKIYPYQSKNKENRETYHKVVDYFYNGKYEELLKCLEDSKSFISDAKLDLLNKAITLIKNNKEGIKNQTLEYNIGCHAEGDISHYIKAVKGRGAKIYCKETFMNMLIASMLRLNSKTNEEKIEFNIFNLNQSKKQFLSL
;
A
#
# COMPACT_ATOMS: atom_id res chain seq x y z
N ASP A 1 -5.11 -11.71 -14.15
CA ASP A 1 -3.98 -12.55 -14.59
C ASP A 1 -2.64 -12.20 -13.98
N LYS A 2 -2.10 -10.97 -14.16
CA LYS A 2 -0.74 -10.65 -13.68
C LYS A 2 -0.52 -10.86 -12.17
N ILE A 3 -1.47 -10.46 -11.33
CA ILE A 3 -1.38 -10.65 -9.87
C ILE A 3 -1.31 -12.14 -9.51
N PHE A 4 -2.13 -12.97 -10.14
CA PHE A 4 -2.11 -14.40 -9.87
C PHE A 4 -0.80 -15.04 -10.31
N LYS A 5 -0.28 -14.67 -11.49
CA LYS A 5 1.06 -15.11 -11.93
C LYS A 5 2.16 -14.74 -10.93
N SER A 6 2.07 -13.55 -10.32
CA SER A 6 3.00 -13.13 -9.27
C SER A 6 2.78 -13.85 -7.94
N MET A 7 1.55 -14.26 -7.62
CA MET A 7 1.28 -15.05 -6.41
C MET A 7 1.72 -16.50 -6.57
N ASP A 8 1.66 -17.05 -7.78
CA ASP A 8 2.06 -18.43 -8.09
C ASP A 8 3.59 -18.65 -7.92
N THR A 9 4.38 -17.59 -7.69
CA THR A 9 5.81 -17.69 -7.32
C THR A 9 6.06 -17.90 -5.83
N TYR A 10 5.01 -17.85 -5.01
CA TYR A 10 5.07 -18.10 -3.57
C TYR A 10 4.51 -19.49 -3.26
N ASP A 11 5.05 -20.13 -2.23
CA ASP A 11 4.52 -21.39 -1.70
C ASP A 11 3.25 -21.11 -0.87
N ILE A 12 2.09 -21.18 -1.51
CA ILE A 12 0.79 -20.90 -0.89
C ILE A 12 0.09 -22.23 -0.61
N ASN A 13 0.07 -22.59 0.66
CA ASN A 13 -0.47 -23.85 1.18
C ASN A 13 -1.84 -23.59 1.79
N GLU A 14 -2.63 -24.62 2.13
CA GLU A 14 -4.02 -24.44 2.60
C GLU A 14 -4.15 -23.60 3.88
N ASP A 15 -3.13 -23.62 4.75
CA ASP A 15 -3.06 -22.87 6.00
C ASP A 15 -2.51 -21.44 5.84
N THR A 16 -2.04 -21.08 4.65
CA THR A 16 -1.44 -19.76 4.39
C THR A 16 -2.47 -18.64 4.63
N LYS A 17 -2.10 -17.68 5.46
CA LYS A 17 -2.88 -16.47 5.72
C LYS A 17 -2.49 -15.38 4.72
N ILE A 18 -3.44 -14.92 3.93
CA ILE A 18 -3.24 -13.90 2.89
C ILE A 18 -3.89 -12.60 3.36
N LEU A 19 -3.08 -11.57 3.58
CA LEU A 19 -3.55 -10.23 3.93
C LEU A 19 -3.34 -9.26 2.78
N ILE A 20 -4.42 -8.60 2.34
CA ILE A 20 -4.39 -7.58 1.30
C ILE A 20 -4.54 -6.21 1.96
N LEU A 21 -3.50 -5.39 1.82
CA LEU A 21 -3.44 -4.04 2.37
C LEU A 21 -3.71 -2.99 1.29
N SER A 22 -4.48 -1.96 1.63
CA SER A 22 -4.91 -0.93 0.68
C SER A 22 -5.19 0.40 1.37
N ASP A 23 -4.99 1.49 0.65
CA ASP A 23 -5.46 2.83 0.99
C ASP A 23 -7.00 3.01 0.90
N GLY A 24 -7.73 1.96 0.51
CA GLY A 24 -9.19 1.96 0.34
C GLY A 24 -9.64 2.05 -1.13
N GLU A 25 -8.72 1.98 -2.09
CA GLU A 25 -9.04 2.01 -3.51
C GLU A 25 -9.98 0.87 -3.93
N LYS A 26 -10.99 1.20 -4.74
CA LYS A 26 -11.99 0.24 -5.24
C LYS A 26 -11.37 -0.91 -6.05
N GLN A 27 -10.27 -0.65 -6.75
CA GLN A 27 -9.60 -1.67 -7.56
C GLN A 27 -8.97 -2.76 -6.68
N ILE A 28 -8.34 -2.39 -5.57
CA ILE A 28 -7.73 -3.34 -4.64
C ILE A 28 -8.79 -4.21 -3.96
N LYS A 29 -9.99 -3.67 -3.69
CA LYS A 29 -11.12 -4.50 -3.24
C LYS A 29 -11.56 -5.54 -4.25
N LYS A 30 -11.53 -5.22 -5.55
CA LYS A 30 -11.82 -6.21 -6.60
C LYS A 30 -10.77 -7.32 -6.59
N ILE A 31 -9.50 -6.96 -6.40
CA ILE A 31 -8.40 -7.93 -6.24
C ILE A 31 -8.64 -8.81 -5.01
N TYR A 32 -8.98 -8.23 -3.86
CA TYR A 32 -9.33 -9.00 -2.66
C TYR A 32 -10.43 -10.02 -2.92
N LYS A 33 -11.53 -9.62 -3.56
CA LYS A 33 -12.61 -10.54 -3.91
C LYS A 33 -12.14 -11.66 -4.84
N ALA A 34 -11.30 -11.35 -5.83
CA ALA A 34 -10.76 -12.34 -6.76
C ALA A 34 -9.80 -13.32 -6.06
N VAL A 35 -8.92 -12.83 -5.18
CA VAL A 35 -8.00 -13.67 -4.40
C VAL A 35 -8.78 -14.57 -3.45
N LYS A 36 -9.77 -14.04 -2.73
CA LYS A 36 -10.65 -14.82 -1.86
C LYS A 36 -11.42 -15.90 -2.60
N ALA A 37 -11.80 -15.65 -3.85
CA ALA A 37 -12.47 -16.62 -4.70
C ALA A 37 -11.54 -17.73 -5.23
N LYS A 38 -10.25 -17.42 -5.48
CA LYS A 38 -9.24 -18.41 -5.91
C LYS A 38 -8.78 -19.29 -4.74
N TYR A 39 -8.46 -18.67 -3.61
CA TYR A 39 -7.91 -19.33 -2.42
C TYR A 39 -8.99 -19.52 -1.34
N LYS A 40 -10.03 -20.30 -1.67
CA LYS A 40 -11.22 -20.45 -0.80
C LYS A 40 -10.93 -21.16 0.52
N ASN A 41 -9.93 -22.04 0.53
CA ASN A 41 -9.53 -22.81 1.72
C ASN A 41 -8.61 -21.99 2.63
N ASN A 42 -8.03 -20.91 2.12
CA ASN A 42 -7.14 -20.02 2.85
C ASN A 42 -7.89 -18.96 3.64
N THR A 43 -7.23 -18.45 4.69
CA THR A 43 -7.68 -17.23 5.34
C THR A 43 -7.25 -16.03 4.50
N VAL A 44 -8.19 -15.44 3.77
CA VAL A 44 -7.97 -14.22 2.97
C VAL A 44 -8.65 -13.03 3.64
N SER A 45 -7.86 -12.05 4.07
CA SER A 45 -8.32 -10.85 4.78
C SER A 45 -7.97 -9.58 4.02
N TYR A 46 -8.77 -8.54 4.24
CA TYR A 46 -8.53 -7.19 3.74
C TYR A 46 -8.33 -6.24 4.90
N SER A 47 -7.32 -5.38 4.86
CA SER A 47 -7.11 -4.34 5.87
C SER A 47 -6.73 -3.02 5.22
N LEU A 48 -7.13 -1.92 5.85
CA LEU A 48 -6.67 -0.60 5.44
C LEU A 48 -5.20 -0.41 5.83
N ASP A 49 -4.45 0.26 4.96
CA ASP A 49 -3.08 0.63 5.26
C ASP A 49 -3.03 1.70 6.36
N ARG A 50 -2.13 1.47 7.32
CA ARG A 50 -1.93 2.35 8.47
C ARG A 50 -1.37 3.70 8.04
N PHE A 51 -0.39 3.71 7.14
CA PHE A 51 0.31 4.93 6.77
C PHE A 51 -0.64 5.97 6.15
N HIS A 52 -1.48 5.56 5.20
CA HIS A 52 -2.42 6.44 4.54
C HIS A 52 -3.45 7.03 5.50
N LEU A 53 -4.08 6.20 6.35
CA LEU A 53 -5.14 6.69 7.23
C LEU A 53 -4.60 7.60 8.35
N ILE A 54 -3.41 7.29 8.89
CA ILE A 54 -2.73 8.16 9.86
C ILE A 54 -2.39 9.52 9.24
N SER A 55 -1.94 9.54 7.98
CA SER A 55 -1.65 10.77 7.25
C SER A 55 -2.92 11.64 7.11
N ILE A 56 -4.07 11.02 6.84
CA ILE A 56 -5.37 11.72 6.81
C ILE A 56 -5.70 12.29 8.19
N PHE A 57 -5.59 11.50 9.27
CA PHE A 57 -5.85 11.98 10.63
C PHE A 57 -4.95 13.16 11.02
N LYS A 58 -3.66 13.13 10.67
CA LYS A 58 -2.74 14.25 10.92
C LYS A 58 -3.18 15.55 10.23
N LYS A 59 -3.76 15.45 9.03
CA LYS A 59 -4.28 16.61 8.27
C LYS A 59 -5.59 17.13 8.84
N ILE A 60 -6.45 16.25 9.33
CA ILE A 60 -7.71 16.61 9.99
C ILE A 60 -7.42 17.36 11.30
N TYR A 61 -6.50 16.85 12.11
CA TYR A 61 -6.18 17.36 13.45
C TYR A 61 -4.77 17.97 13.54
N PRO A 62 -4.42 19.06 12.83
CA PRO A 62 -3.06 19.57 12.79
C PRO A 62 -2.61 20.25 14.08
N TYR A 63 -1.31 20.54 14.17
CA TYR A 63 -0.70 21.26 15.29
C TYR A 63 -0.94 20.60 16.65
N GLN A 64 -0.85 19.27 16.71
CA GLN A 64 -1.12 18.48 17.92
C GLN A 64 -0.23 18.90 19.10
N SER A 65 0.95 19.48 18.85
CA SER A 65 1.81 20.00 19.93
C SER A 65 1.28 21.29 20.58
N LYS A 66 0.46 22.07 19.86
CA LYS A 66 -0.04 23.39 20.29
C LYS A 66 -1.54 23.40 20.60
N ASN A 67 -2.32 22.49 20.01
CA ASN A 67 -3.76 22.39 20.20
C ASN A 67 -4.10 21.09 20.94
N LYS A 68 -4.55 21.22 22.20
CA LYS A 68 -4.88 20.11 23.08
C LYS A 68 -6.03 19.24 22.55
N GLU A 69 -7.11 19.86 22.06
CA GLU A 69 -8.28 19.15 21.52
C GLU A 69 -7.93 18.31 20.29
N ASN A 70 -7.15 18.88 19.36
CA ASN A 70 -6.61 18.15 18.21
C ASN A 70 -5.69 17.00 18.64
N ARG A 71 -4.84 17.22 19.64
CA ARG A 71 -3.92 16.19 20.14
C ARG A 71 -4.68 14.99 20.71
N GLU A 72 -5.61 15.27 21.62
CA GLU A 72 -6.40 14.23 22.29
C GLU A 72 -7.26 13.46 21.30
N THR A 73 -7.93 14.17 20.39
CA THR A 73 -8.75 13.52 19.36
C THR A 73 -7.89 12.71 18.40
N TYR A 74 -6.76 13.24 17.95
CA TYR A 74 -5.81 12.52 17.10
C TYR A 74 -5.35 11.20 17.74
N HIS A 75 -4.97 11.22 19.02
CA HIS A 75 -4.57 10.01 19.72
C HIS A 75 -5.72 9.00 19.86
N LYS A 76 -6.95 9.46 20.15
CA LYS A 76 -8.13 8.58 20.21
C LYS A 76 -8.42 7.92 18.86
N VAL A 77 -8.47 8.68 17.76
CA VAL A 77 -8.77 8.10 16.44
C VAL A 77 -7.68 7.14 15.98
N VAL A 78 -6.41 7.42 16.30
CA VAL A 78 -5.30 6.50 16.03
C VAL A 78 -5.45 5.23 16.87
N ASP A 79 -5.71 5.35 18.18
CA ASP A 79 -5.92 4.20 19.06
C ASP A 79 -7.08 3.33 18.57
N TYR A 80 -8.22 3.94 18.27
CA TYR A 80 -9.40 3.21 17.80
C TYR A 80 -9.16 2.52 16.47
N PHE A 81 -8.43 3.16 15.56
CA PHE A 81 -8.04 2.54 14.31
C PHE A 81 -7.11 1.34 14.53
N TYR A 82 -6.01 1.49 15.28
CA TYR A 82 -5.05 0.41 15.52
C TYR A 82 -5.68 -0.78 16.26
N ASN A 83 -6.64 -0.53 17.14
CA ASN A 83 -7.36 -1.56 17.88
C ASN A 83 -8.65 -2.04 17.19
N GLY A 84 -8.88 -1.67 15.92
CA GLY A 84 -10.02 -2.13 15.14
C GLY A 84 -11.40 -1.74 15.70
N LYS A 85 -11.45 -0.73 16.56
CA LYS A 85 -12.66 -0.19 17.21
C LYS A 85 -13.45 0.68 16.23
N TYR A 86 -14.10 0.03 15.27
CA TYR A 86 -14.75 0.69 14.13
C TYR A 86 -15.86 1.67 14.54
N GLU A 87 -16.73 1.30 15.48
CA GLU A 87 -17.88 2.14 15.85
C GLU A 87 -17.41 3.37 16.64
N GLU A 88 -16.43 3.19 17.53
CA GLU A 88 -15.81 4.26 18.32
C GLU A 88 -14.99 5.20 17.44
N LEU A 89 -14.25 4.67 16.47
CA LEU A 89 -13.54 5.47 15.47
C LEU A 89 -14.52 6.34 14.68
N LEU A 90 -15.59 5.73 14.18
CA LEU A 90 -16.56 6.43 13.37
C LEU A 90 -17.27 7.53 14.17
N LYS A 91 -17.73 7.21 15.39
CA LYS A 91 -18.35 8.17 16.29
C LYS A 91 -17.41 9.33 16.61
N CYS A 92 -16.14 9.05 16.94
CA CYS A 92 -15.16 10.08 17.26
C CYS A 92 -14.93 11.05 16.09
N LEU A 93 -14.92 10.56 14.85
CA LEU A 93 -14.83 11.40 13.66
C LEU A 93 -16.09 12.22 13.41
N GLU A 94 -17.28 11.64 13.64
CA GLU A 94 -18.55 12.36 13.51
C GLU A 94 -18.68 13.47 14.56
N ASP A 95 -18.32 13.20 15.82
CA ASP A 95 -18.30 14.18 16.91
C ASP A 95 -17.32 15.33 16.64
N SER A 96 -16.24 15.06 15.90
CA SER A 96 -15.24 16.05 15.52
C SER A 96 -15.76 17.16 14.60
N LYS A 97 -16.92 16.97 13.96
CA LYS A 97 -17.57 18.01 13.15
C LYS A 97 -17.90 19.27 13.94
N SER A 98 -18.07 19.15 15.25
CA SER A 98 -18.44 20.27 16.13
C SER A 98 -17.34 21.30 16.33
N PHE A 99 -16.07 20.92 16.22
CA PHE A 99 -14.92 21.79 16.52
C PHE A 99 -13.92 21.91 15.37
N ILE A 100 -14.05 21.09 14.31
CA ILE A 100 -13.20 21.20 13.12
C ILE A 100 -13.65 22.38 12.26
N SER A 101 -12.68 23.18 11.81
CA SER A 101 -12.89 24.28 10.87
C SER A 101 -13.55 23.84 9.56
N ASP A 102 -14.43 24.68 8.99
CA ASP A 102 -15.12 24.43 7.72
C ASP A 102 -14.20 23.99 6.58
N ALA A 103 -13.01 24.59 6.47
CA ALA A 103 -12.00 24.26 5.47
C ALA A 103 -11.55 22.78 5.50
N LYS A 104 -11.81 22.05 6.59
CA LYS A 104 -11.46 20.64 6.77
C LYS A 104 -12.66 19.71 6.84
N LEU A 105 -13.89 20.23 6.85
CA LEU A 105 -15.10 19.39 6.89
C LEU A 105 -15.18 18.45 5.69
N ASP A 106 -14.78 18.91 4.50
CA ASP A 106 -14.69 18.06 3.31
C ASP A 106 -13.72 16.89 3.51
N LEU A 107 -12.53 17.16 4.05
CA LEU A 107 -11.53 16.13 4.34
C LEU A 107 -12.04 15.13 5.38
N LEU A 108 -12.68 15.62 6.44
CA LEU A 108 -13.29 14.79 7.48
C LEU A 108 -14.41 13.90 6.90
N ASN A 109 -15.32 14.46 6.11
CA ASN A 109 -16.41 13.71 5.48
C ASN A 109 -15.89 12.64 4.50
N LYS A 110 -14.81 12.94 3.77
CA LYS A 110 -14.12 11.96 2.93
C LYS A 110 -13.52 10.83 3.77
N ALA A 111 -12.90 11.14 4.91
CA ALA A 111 -12.36 10.13 5.82
C ALA A 111 -13.46 9.24 6.42
N ILE A 112 -14.57 9.84 6.87
CA ILE A 112 -15.75 9.11 7.36
C ILE A 112 -16.30 8.18 6.28
N THR A 113 -16.45 8.67 5.05
CA THR A 113 -16.93 7.86 3.92
C THR A 113 -15.99 6.70 3.60
N LEU A 114 -14.68 6.97 3.59
CA LEU A 114 -13.64 5.96 3.42
C LEU A 114 -13.78 4.86 4.47
N ILE A 115 -13.90 5.23 5.75
CA ILE A 115 -14.01 4.29 6.88
C ILE A 115 -15.30 3.47 6.79
N LYS A 116 -16.46 4.10 6.53
CA LYS A 116 -17.75 3.41 6.36
C LYS A 116 -17.68 2.36 5.25
N ASN A 117 -17.07 2.72 4.12
CA ASN A 117 -16.90 1.79 3.00
C ASN A 117 -15.93 0.65 3.29
N ASN A 118 -15.13 0.73 4.35
CA ASN A 118 -14.03 -0.19 4.67
C ASN A 118 -14.14 -0.79 6.08
N LYS A 119 -15.36 -1.03 6.57
CA LYS A 119 -15.61 -1.60 7.92
C LYS A 119 -14.74 -2.80 8.26
N GLU A 120 -14.70 -3.82 7.38
CA GLU A 120 -13.84 -4.99 7.56
C GLU A 120 -12.36 -4.60 7.66
N GLY A 121 -11.92 -3.65 6.83
CA GLY A 121 -10.52 -3.22 6.80
C GLY A 121 -10.08 -2.45 8.05
N ILE A 122 -11.01 -1.90 8.82
CA ILE A 122 -10.75 -1.34 10.15
C ILE A 122 -10.73 -2.46 11.19
N LYS A 123 -11.75 -3.33 11.22
CA LYS A 123 -11.81 -4.42 12.19
C LYS A 123 -10.60 -5.35 12.12
N ASN A 124 -10.07 -5.56 10.92
CA ASN A 124 -8.92 -6.41 10.65
C ASN A 124 -7.56 -5.83 11.09
N GLN A 125 -7.53 -4.64 11.71
CA GLN A 125 -6.30 -4.06 12.27
C GLN A 125 -5.69 -4.88 13.40
N THR A 126 -6.54 -5.61 14.14
CA THR A 126 -6.16 -6.45 15.30
C THR A 126 -5.80 -7.88 14.93
N LEU A 127 -5.87 -8.26 13.65
CA LEU A 127 -5.41 -9.57 13.22
C LEU A 127 -3.93 -9.71 13.54
N GLU A 128 -3.55 -10.83 14.16
CA GLU A 128 -2.17 -11.12 14.57
C GLU A 128 -1.17 -11.03 13.40
N TYR A 129 -1.61 -11.42 12.21
CA TYR A 129 -0.82 -11.39 10.96
C TYR A 129 -0.92 -10.05 10.23
N ASN A 130 -1.50 -9.01 10.84
CA ASN A 130 -1.49 -7.66 10.31
C ASN A 130 -0.25 -6.89 10.76
N ILE A 131 0.82 -7.10 10.01
CA ILE A 131 2.12 -6.44 10.19
C ILE A 131 2.15 -5.00 9.66
N GLY A 132 1.07 -4.52 9.01
CA GLY A 132 1.04 -3.22 8.32
C GLY A 132 1.75 -3.23 6.96
N CYS A 133 1.71 -2.09 6.26
CA CYS A 133 2.37 -1.90 4.97
C CYS A 133 3.23 -0.64 4.98
N HIS A 134 4.45 -0.74 4.47
CA HIS A 134 5.33 0.41 4.21
C HIS A 134 5.78 0.50 2.75
N ALA A 135 5.12 -0.26 1.86
CA ALA A 135 5.55 -0.41 0.47
C ALA A 135 5.66 0.91 -0.28
N GLU A 136 4.80 1.90 0.00
CA GLU A 136 4.90 3.20 -0.66
C GLU A 136 6.22 3.91 -0.33
N GLY A 137 6.64 3.89 0.94
CA GLY A 137 7.91 4.47 1.38
C GLY A 137 9.09 3.80 0.70
N ASP A 138 9.10 2.46 0.72
CA ASP A 138 10.19 1.65 0.15
C ASP A 138 10.28 1.83 -1.37
N ILE A 139 9.15 1.73 -2.08
CA ILE A 139 9.09 1.95 -3.53
C ILE A 139 9.49 3.39 -3.84
N SER A 140 8.96 4.39 -3.13
CA SER A 140 9.28 5.80 -3.37
C SER A 140 10.77 6.08 -3.18
N HIS A 141 11.38 5.57 -2.11
CA HIS A 141 12.80 5.70 -1.86
C HIS A 141 13.64 4.99 -2.93
N TYR A 142 13.28 3.77 -3.30
CA TYR A 142 13.95 3.03 -4.36
C TYR A 142 13.90 3.80 -5.69
N ILE A 143 12.71 4.25 -6.11
CA ILE A 143 12.55 5.01 -7.36
C ILE A 143 13.37 6.31 -7.32
N LYS A 144 13.37 7.03 -6.18
CA LYS A 144 14.19 8.24 -6.02
C LYS A 144 15.68 7.94 -6.10
N ALA A 145 16.14 6.80 -5.57
CA ALA A 145 17.53 6.38 -5.67
C ALA A 145 17.91 6.00 -7.11
N VAL A 146 17.02 5.32 -7.84
CA VAL A 146 17.26 4.93 -9.24
C VAL A 146 17.30 6.13 -10.18
N LYS A 147 16.36 7.08 -10.03
CA LYS A 147 16.20 8.17 -10.99
C LYS A 147 16.86 9.50 -10.59
N GLY A 148 17.17 9.68 -9.31
CA GLY A 148 17.52 10.98 -8.73
C GLY A 148 16.29 11.75 -8.22
N ARG A 149 16.47 12.44 -7.09
CA ARG A 149 15.43 13.27 -6.48
C ARG A 149 15.06 14.42 -7.42
N GLY A 150 13.77 14.62 -7.70
CA GLY A 150 13.28 15.68 -8.59
C GLY A 150 13.43 15.42 -10.10
N ALA A 151 14.18 14.40 -10.53
CA ALA A 151 14.33 14.10 -11.96
C ALA A 151 13.01 13.67 -12.62
N LYS A 152 12.72 14.23 -13.80
CA LYS A 152 11.56 13.89 -14.63
C LYS A 152 11.92 12.74 -15.57
N ILE A 153 11.00 11.79 -15.74
CA ILE A 153 11.15 10.69 -16.72
C ILE A 153 10.01 10.82 -17.71
N TYR A 154 10.36 11.04 -18.97
CA TYR A 154 9.39 11.45 -19.99
C TYR A 154 8.85 10.28 -20.83
N CYS A 155 9.46 9.09 -20.74
CA CYS A 155 8.95 7.91 -21.41
C CYS A 155 9.04 6.64 -20.55
N LYS A 156 8.04 5.77 -20.70
CA LYS A 156 7.91 4.50 -19.98
C LYS A 156 9.12 3.58 -20.23
N GLU A 157 9.63 3.55 -21.45
CA GLU A 157 10.77 2.70 -21.81
C GLU A 157 12.04 3.09 -21.05
N THR A 158 12.35 4.40 -20.98
CA THR A 158 13.48 4.89 -20.17
C THR A 158 13.29 4.51 -18.71
N PHE A 159 12.08 4.67 -18.16
CA PHE A 159 11.81 4.26 -16.79
C PHE A 159 12.08 2.77 -16.55
N MET A 160 11.57 1.89 -17.42
CA MET A 160 11.78 0.46 -17.31
C MET A 160 13.26 0.08 -17.45
N ASN A 161 13.98 0.69 -18.39
CA ASN A 161 15.41 0.45 -18.58
C ASN A 161 16.22 0.87 -17.34
N MET A 162 15.87 1.97 -16.68
CA MET A 162 16.50 2.40 -15.44
C MET A 162 16.27 1.41 -14.30
N LEU A 163 15.05 0.88 -14.17
CA LEU A 163 14.72 -0.12 -13.16
C LEU A 163 15.48 -1.43 -13.40
N ILE A 164 15.52 -1.91 -14.64
CA ILE A 164 16.24 -3.12 -15.02
C ILE A 164 17.74 -2.96 -14.75
N ALA A 165 18.34 -1.84 -15.20
CA ALA A 165 19.75 -1.56 -14.97
C ALA A 165 20.08 -1.50 -13.46
N SER A 166 19.19 -0.91 -12.65
CA SER A 166 19.36 -0.89 -11.20
C SER A 166 19.31 -2.29 -10.59
N MET A 167 18.32 -3.11 -10.97
CA MET A 167 18.22 -4.49 -10.49
C MET A 167 19.40 -5.35 -10.93
N LEU A 168 19.89 -5.18 -12.16
CA LEU A 168 21.10 -5.85 -12.64
C LEU A 168 22.33 -5.50 -11.81
N ARG A 169 22.50 -4.22 -11.45
CA ARG A 169 23.60 -3.78 -10.56
C ARG A 169 23.51 -4.35 -9.15
N LEU A 170 22.30 -4.51 -8.62
CA LEU A 170 22.08 -5.14 -7.31
C LEU A 170 22.42 -6.64 -7.36
N ASN A 171 22.01 -7.31 -8.43
CA ASN A 171 22.27 -8.73 -8.66
C ASN A 171 23.75 -9.00 -8.96
N SER A 172 24.44 -8.13 -9.70
CA SER A 172 25.87 -8.28 -10.00
C SER A 172 26.74 -8.10 -8.77
N LYS A 173 26.32 -7.25 -7.82
CA LYS A 173 26.98 -7.09 -6.52
C LYS A 173 26.74 -8.28 -5.57
N THR A 174 25.76 -9.13 -5.87
CA THR A 174 25.36 -10.27 -5.02
C THR A 174 25.71 -11.64 -5.63
N ASN A 175 26.05 -11.71 -6.92
CA ASN A 175 26.53 -12.93 -7.60
C ASN A 175 27.42 -12.55 -8.78
N GLU A 176 28.73 -12.80 -8.69
CA GLU A 176 29.66 -12.63 -9.83
C GLU A 176 29.42 -13.68 -10.94
N GLU A 177 28.75 -14.82 -10.67
CA GLU A 177 28.63 -15.93 -11.64
C GLU A 177 27.29 -16.01 -12.42
N LYS A 178 26.25 -15.23 -12.07
CA LYS A 178 24.90 -15.33 -12.71
C LYS A 178 24.62 -14.32 -13.83
N ILE A 179 25.59 -13.46 -14.15
CA ILE A 179 25.39 -12.31 -15.04
C ILE A 179 25.32 -12.73 -16.52
N GLU A 180 26.06 -13.77 -16.94
CA GLU A 180 26.11 -14.20 -18.34
C GLU A 180 24.77 -14.76 -18.84
N PHE A 181 24.04 -15.51 -18.01
CA PHE A 181 22.77 -16.15 -18.42
C PHE A 181 21.64 -15.14 -18.69
N ASN A 182 21.59 -14.03 -17.94
CA ASN A 182 20.52 -13.03 -18.09
C ASN A 182 20.78 -12.03 -19.24
N ILE A 183 22.05 -11.66 -19.50
CA ILE A 183 22.39 -10.80 -20.64
C ILE A 183 22.17 -11.53 -21.97
N PHE A 184 22.48 -12.83 -22.04
CA PHE A 184 22.26 -13.64 -23.23
C PHE A 184 20.76 -13.75 -23.58
N ASN A 185 19.90 -14.02 -22.60
CA ASN A 185 18.45 -14.15 -22.82
C ASN A 185 17.74 -12.83 -23.19
N LEU A 186 18.16 -11.70 -22.60
CA LEU A 186 17.64 -10.37 -22.96
C LEU A 186 17.99 -9.94 -24.39
N ASN A 187 19.17 -10.33 -24.88
CA ASN A 187 19.58 -10.06 -26.25
C ASN A 187 18.89 -11.00 -27.25
N GLN A 188 18.59 -12.25 -26.88
CA GLN A 188 17.81 -13.17 -27.72
C GLN A 188 16.35 -12.73 -27.85
N SER A 189 15.70 -12.27 -26.78
CA SER A 189 14.33 -11.77 -26.85
C SER A 189 14.21 -10.49 -27.68
N LYS A 190 15.25 -9.65 -27.72
CA LYS A 190 15.30 -8.46 -28.59
C LYS A 190 15.53 -8.82 -30.06
N LYS A 191 16.31 -9.87 -30.37
CA LYS A 191 16.50 -10.35 -31.75
C LYS A 191 15.22 -10.96 -32.36
N GLN A 192 14.33 -11.53 -31.54
CA GLN A 192 13.05 -12.07 -32.03
C GLN A 192 12.00 -11.00 -32.42
N PHE A 193 12.16 -9.76 -31.98
CA PHE A 193 11.26 -8.65 -32.34
C PHE A 193 11.76 -7.82 -33.54
N LEU A 194 12.85 -8.25 -34.20
CA LEU A 194 13.50 -7.53 -35.30
C LEU A 194 13.58 -8.33 -36.61
N SER A 195 12.70 -9.32 -36.81
CA SER A 195 12.44 -9.90 -38.13
C SER A 195 11.03 -9.52 -38.58
N LEU A 196 10.98 -8.52 -39.48
CA LEU A 196 9.89 -8.06 -40.37
C LEU A 196 8.44 -8.37 -39.95
#